data_AF-A0A2E0VFA0-F1
#
_entry.id   AF-A0A2E0VFA0-F1
#
_cell.length_a   1.000
_cell.length_b   1.000
_cell.length_c   1.000
_cell.angle_alpha   90.00
_cell.angle_beta   90.00
_cell.angle_gamma   90.00
#
_symmetry.space_group_name_H-M   'P 1'
#
loop_
_entity.id
_entity.type
_entity.pdbx_description
1 polymer ?
#
loop_
_entity_poly.entity_id
_entity_poly.type
_entity_poly.pdbx_seq_one_letter_code
_entity_poly.pdbx_strand_id
1 'polypeptide(L)' 'MQPAASKPSPAQWQPGDKVIITPAVSDDDANERFGGFNQPKPYQRYTDQPKG' A
#
# COMPACT_ATOMS: atom_id res chain seq x y z
N MET A 1 -29.62 -12.19 -4.56
CA MET A 1 -28.19 -12.56 -4.54
C MET A 1 -27.39 -11.27 -4.76
N GLN A 2 -26.87 -10.65 -3.71
CA GLN A 2 -25.96 -9.51 -3.89
C GLN A 2 -24.61 -10.09 -4.36
N PRO A 3 -23.97 -9.58 -5.44
CA PRO A 3 -22.62 -10.01 -5.75
C PRO A 3 -21.75 -9.62 -4.57
N ALA A 4 -21.12 -10.61 -3.93
CA ALA A 4 -20.16 -10.37 -2.87
C ALA A 4 -19.10 -9.44 -3.46
N ALA A 5 -19.05 -8.19 -2.98
CA ALA A 5 -17.99 -7.28 -3.32
C ALA A 5 -16.68 -7.99 -2.96
N SER A 6 -15.90 -8.36 -3.99
CA SER A 6 -14.62 -9.04 -3.82
C SER A 6 -13.70 -8.04 -3.13
N LYS A 7 -13.68 -8.06 -1.79
CA LYS A 7 -12.71 -7.32 -1.01
C LYS A 7 -11.35 -7.89 -1.41
N PRO A 8 -10.44 -7.09 -1.97
CA PRO A 8 -9.08 -7.57 -2.19
C PRO A 8 -8.54 -7.94 -0.81
N SER A 9 -8.45 -9.24 -0.53
CA SER A 9 -7.65 -9.72 0.58
C SER A 9 -6.21 -9.32 0.26
N PRO A 10 -5.31 -9.17 1.24
CA PRO A 10 -3.90 -8.93 0.93
C PRO A 10 -3.29 -10.01 0.01
N ALA A 11 -3.90 -11.21 -0.06
CA ALA A 11 -3.56 -12.27 -1.01
C ALA A 11 -4.08 -12.03 -2.45
N GLN A 12 -4.96 -11.06 -2.66
CA GLN A 12 -5.65 -10.77 -3.91
C GLN A 12 -5.27 -9.42 -4.52
N TRP A 13 -4.15 -8.86 -4.09
CA TRP A 13 -3.54 -7.65 -4.65
C TRP A 13 -3.40 -7.76 -6.19
N GLN A 14 -3.72 -6.67 -6.91
CA GLN A 14 -3.53 -6.56 -8.36
C GLN A 14 -2.45 -5.52 -8.69
N PRO A 15 -1.74 -5.66 -9.84
CA PRO A 15 -0.86 -4.60 -10.33
C PRO A 15 -1.59 -3.26 -10.43
N GLY A 16 -1.01 -2.22 -9.82
CA GLY A 16 -1.63 -0.90 -9.70
C GLY A 16 -2.36 -0.65 -8.38
N ASP A 17 -2.64 -1.68 -7.57
CA ASP A 17 -3.17 -1.49 -6.21
C ASP A 17 -2.09 -0.96 -5.27
N LYS A 18 -2.54 -0.34 -4.16
CA LYS A 18 -1.65 0.15 -3.11
C LYS A 18 -0.90 -1.00 -2.44
N VAL A 19 0.39 -0.78 -2.20
CA VAL A 19 1.29 -1.70 -1.52
C VAL A 19 1.62 -1.19 -0.12
N ILE A 20 2.01 -2.09 0.77
CA ILE A 20 2.44 -1.75 2.13
C ILE A 20 3.95 -1.48 2.14
N ILE A 21 4.34 -0.38 2.78
CA ILE A 21 5.75 -0.06 3.02
C ILE A 21 6.26 -0.92 4.17
N THR A 22 7.32 -1.68 3.92
CA THR A 22 7.91 -2.56 4.94
C THR A 22 8.48 -1.74 6.10
N PRO A 23 8.49 -2.27 7.33
CA PRO A 23 9.01 -1.55 8.50
C PRO A 23 10.52 -1.23 8.42
N ALA A 24 11.27 -1.89 7.52
CA ALA A 24 12.67 -1.61 7.28
C ALA A 24 12.92 -0.27 6.55
N VAL A 25 11.89 0.27 5.89
CA VAL A 25 11.95 1.56 5.20
C VAL A 25 11.61 2.67 6.19
N SER A 26 12.51 3.64 6.34
CA SER A 26 12.28 4.83 7.17
C SER A 26 11.29 5.78 6.49
N ASP A 27 10.64 6.65 7.26
CA ASP A 27 9.64 7.57 6.70
C ASP A 27 10.26 8.57 5.70
N ASP A 28 11.50 8.99 5.91
CA ASP A 28 12.24 9.88 5.00
C ASP A 28 12.48 9.21 3.63
N ASP A 29 13.09 8.02 3.65
CA ASP A 29 13.32 7.20 2.45
C ASP A 29 11.99 6.83 1.74
N ALA A 30 10.91 6.60 2.49
CA ALA A 30 9.59 6.40 1.91
C ALA A 30 9.07 7.65 1.18
N ASN A 31 9.26 8.84 1.75
CA ASN A 31 8.84 10.08 1.10
C ASN A 31 9.67 10.35 -0.17
N GLU A 32 10.99 10.11 -0.13
CA GLU A 32 11.86 10.28 -1.29
C GLU A 32 11.53 9.29 -2.42
N ARG A 33 11.30 8.01 -2.08
CA ARG A 33 11.06 6.95 -3.08
C ARG A 33 9.65 6.95 -3.64
N PHE A 34 8.66 7.27 -2.81
CA PHE A 34 7.25 7.13 -3.16
C PHE A 34 6.52 8.47 -3.32
N GLY A 35 7.17 9.61 -3.05
CA GLY A 35 6.55 10.93 -3.12
C GLY A 35 5.51 11.17 -2.03
N GLY A 36 5.52 10.34 -0.98
CA GLY A 36 4.56 10.35 0.12
C GLY A 36 3.84 9.01 0.30
N PHE A 37 3.28 8.81 1.49
CA PHE A 37 2.54 7.60 1.83
C PHE A 37 1.37 7.92 2.76
N ASN A 38 0.36 7.05 2.77
CA ASN A 38 -0.80 7.16 3.64
C ASN A 38 -0.63 6.26 4.87
N GLN A 39 -0.81 6.82 6.06
CA GLN A 39 -0.65 6.12 7.33
C GLN A 39 -1.89 6.29 8.22
N PRO A 40 -3.00 5.56 7.97
CA PRO A 40 -4.17 5.60 8.84
C PRO A 40 -3.90 5.04 10.25
N LYS A 41 -2.87 4.20 10.42
CA LYS A 41 -2.42 3.65 11.71
C LYS A 41 -0.88 3.62 11.75
N PRO A 42 -0.25 3.65 12.95
CA PRO A 42 1.21 3.79 13.08
C PRO A 42 2.05 2.77 12.29
N TYR A 43 1.52 1.56 12.10
CA TYR A 43 2.19 0.44 11.44
C TYR A 43 1.65 0.16 10.04
N GLN A 44 0.69 0.94 9.57
CA GLN A 44 -0.06 0.66 8.35
C GLN A 44 0.22 1.75 7.34
N ARG A 45 1.40 1.65 6.72
CA ARG A 45 1.88 2.60 5.71
C ARG A 45 1.60 2.06 4.32
N TYR A 46 0.80 2.78 3.55
CA TYR A 46 0.43 2.44 2.18
C TYR A 46 1.00 3.44 1.19
N THR A 47 1.49 2.93 0.07
CA THR A 47 1.90 3.74 -1.08
C THR A 47 1.31 3.16 -2.36
N ASP A 48 1.23 3.98 -3.40
CA ASP A 48 1.00 3.48 -4.75
C ASP A 48 2.17 2.57 -5.17
N GLN A 49 1.86 1.55 -5.98
CA GLN A 49 2.87 0.64 -6.48
C GLN A 49 3.91 1.43 -7.30
N PRO A 50 5.22 1.32 -6.99
CA PRO A 50 6.25 1.96 -7.77
C PRO A 50 6.23 1.42 -9.20
N LYS A 51 6.19 2.32 -10.18
CA LYS A 51 6.33 1.98 -11.60
C LYS A 51 7.83 1.95 -11.89
N GLY A 52 8.38 0.75 -12.10
CA GLY A 52 9.74 0.58 -12.61
C GLY A 52 9.87 1.06 -14.04
#